data_AF-A0A164RH61-F1
#
_entry.id   AF-A0A164RH61-F1
#
_cell.length_a   1.000
_cell.length_b   1.000
_cell.length_c   1.000
_cell.angle_alpha   90.00
_cell.angle_beta   90.00
_cell.angle_gamma   90.00
#
_symmetry.space_group_name_H-M   'P 1'
#
loop_
_entity.id
_entity.type
_entity.pdbx_description
1 polymer ?
#
loop_
_entity_poly.entity_id
_entity_poly.type
_entity_poly.pdbx_seq_one_letter_code
_entity_poly.pdbx_strand_id
1 'polypeptide(L)'
;MTGGLPAIPVEKLRPNPKNPAARSVPDPELAASILALGRVLQPLVVQKHDGDTWLVLDGHRRLAAAKSVGVRALPCLAQRPGDNDAQLSTMLAASMHERLEPMDQARMFKALRQHLDVRSIAARTGYSVETVSARLRLLVLPAEAQQMVERKELTVRDATALAREVEKSGTGSASLTAPTRSAWFTKRHRLAERVAARCDHTARVRVGGVACGQCWEDEIRADERPGPDTTVAALTSAGPVVAIDNHICDACDGFDPASCPERAS
;
A
#
# COMPACT_ATOMS: atom_id res chain seq x y z
N MET A 1 -5.29 -31.09 28.13
CA MET A 1 -6.69 -30.64 27.96
C MET A 1 -6.72 -29.71 26.76
N THR A 2 -7.20 -30.18 25.62
CA THR A 2 -7.33 -29.35 24.40
C THR A 2 -8.54 -28.45 24.60
N GLY A 3 -8.34 -27.33 25.30
CA GLY A 3 -9.38 -26.33 25.51
C GLY A 3 -9.80 -25.77 24.16
N GLY A 4 -10.97 -26.18 23.69
CA GLY A 4 -11.57 -25.63 22.47
C GLY A 4 -11.66 -24.11 22.60
N LEU A 5 -11.36 -23.41 21.50
CA LEU A 5 -11.48 -21.96 21.44
C LEU A 5 -12.94 -21.57 21.72
N PRO A 6 -13.23 -20.73 22.73
CA PRO A 6 -14.60 -20.31 22.99
C PRO A 6 -15.18 -19.57 21.78
N ALA A 7 -16.38 -19.98 21.36
CA ALA A 7 -17.13 -19.29 20.31
C ALA A 7 -17.91 -18.14 20.93
N ILE A 8 -17.59 -16.90 20.52
CA ILE A 8 -18.24 -15.70 21.04
C ILE A 8 -19.22 -15.16 20.00
N PRO A 9 -20.47 -14.84 20.39
CA PRO A 9 -21.44 -14.19 19.50
C PRO A 9 -20.89 -12.90 18.89
N VAL A 10 -21.06 -12.73 17.58
CA VAL A 10 -20.55 -11.56 16.85
C VAL A 10 -21.14 -10.25 17.39
N GLU A 11 -22.37 -10.29 17.90
CA GLU A 11 -23.07 -9.18 18.55
C GLU A 11 -22.39 -8.70 19.84
N LYS A 12 -21.58 -9.54 20.49
CA LYS A 12 -20.81 -9.21 21.69
C LYS A 12 -19.41 -8.69 21.37
N LEU A 13 -18.95 -8.88 20.13
CA LEU A 13 -17.64 -8.43 19.65
C LEU A 13 -17.70 -6.97 19.19
N ARG A 14 -16.88 -6.13 19.83
CA ARG A 14 -16.71 -4.72 19.50
C ARG A 14 -15.29 -4.50 18.99
N PRO A 15 -15.12 -3.71 17.91
CA PRO A 15 -13.78 -3.34 17.47
C PRO A 15 -13.12 -2.48 18.54
N ASN A 16 -11.81 -2.64 18.75
CA ASN A 16 -11.09 -1.82 19.74
C ASN A 16 -10.89 -0.40 19.18
N PRO A 17 -11.44 0.65 19.80
CA PRO A 17 -11.30 2.03 19.31
C PRO A 17 -9.85 2.52 19.28
N LYS A 18 -8.95 1.89 20.06
CA LYS A 18 -7.51 2.18 20.08
C LYS A 18 -6.75 1.54 18.93
N ASN A 19 -7.34 0.59 18.20
CA ASN A 19 -6.73 -0.01 17.02
C ASN A 19 -7.16 0.76 15.76
N PRO A 20 -6.24 1.35 14.99
CA PRO A 20 -6.56 2.05 13.74
C PRO A 20 -7.27 1.16 12.70
N ALA A 21 -6.93 -0.13 12.67
CA ALA A 21 -7.55 -1.13 11.80
C ALA A 21 -9.00 -1.47 12.20
N ALA A 22 -9.53 -0.88 13.28
CA ALA A 22 -10.94 -1.00 13.68
C ALA A 22 -11.91 -0.50 12.61
N ARG A 23 -11.48 0.41 11.74
CA ARG A 23 -12.26 0.92 10.59
C ARG A 23 -12.04 0.12 9.30
N SER A 24 -11.65 -1.16 9.40
CA SER A 24 -11.50 -1.99 8.21
C SER A 24 -12.81 -2.07 7.44
N VAL A 25 -12.74 -1.76 6.14
CA VAL A 25 -13.78 -2.10 5.18
C VAL A 25 -13.85 -3.64 5.06
N PRO A 26 -15.04 -4.24 4.88
CA PRO A 26 -15.15 -5.67 4.64
C PRO A 26 -14.38 -6.07 3.38
N ASP A 27 -13.50 -7.06 3.50
CA ASP A 27 -12.80 -7.65 2.37
C ASP A 27 -13.75 -8.65 1.67
N PRO A 28 -14.14 -8.43 0.40
CA PRO A 28 -15.11 -9.27 -0.30
C PRO A 28 -14.59 -10.70 -0.53
N GLU A 29 -13.30 -10.89 -0.77
CA GLU A 29 -12.70 -12.21 -0.96
C GLU A 29 -12.73 -13.00 0.35
N LEU A 30 -12.37 -12.33 1.46
CA LEU A 30 -12.43 -12.92 2.79
C LEU A 30 -13.87 -13.26 3.20
N ALA A 31 -14.83 -12.39 2.88
CA ALA A 31 -16.24 -12.62 3.12
C ALA A 31 -16.75 -13.85 2.34
N ALA A 32 -16.43 -13.96 1.06
CA ALA A 32 -16.79 -15.11 0.23
C ALA A 32 -16.20 -16.42 0.79
N SER A 33 -14.93 -16.39 1.22
CA SER A 33 -14.27 -17.53 1.85
C SER A 33 -14.96 -17.96 3.16
N ILE A 34 -15.30 -17.00 4.02
CA ILE A 34 -16.00 -17.26 5.29
C ILE A 34 -17.39 -17.82 5.03
N LEU A 35 -18.10 -17.31 4.01
CA LEU A 35 -19.42 -17.80 3.62
C LEU A 35 -19.35 -19.25 3.13
N ALA A 36 -18.39 -19.57 2.26
CA ALA A 36 -18.19 -20.93 1.75
C ALA A 36 -17.88 -21.95 2.85
N LEU A 37 -17.07 -21.55 3.84
CA LEU A 37 -16.68 -22.41 4.96
C LEU A 37 -17.68 -22.40 6.13
N GLY A 38 -18.59 -21.42 6.18
CA GLY A 38 -19.50 -21.17 7.29
C GLY A 38 -18.81 -20.80 8.62
N ARG A 39 -17.49 -20.55 8.62
CA ARG A 39 -16.68 -20.28 9.80
C ARG A 39 -15.40 -19.53 9.46
N VAL A 40 -14.78 -18.94 10.48
CA VAL A 40 -13.44 -18.35 10.37
C VAL A 40 -12.40 -19.37 10.85
N LEU A 41 -11.37 -19.62 10.04
CA LEU A 41 -10.32 -20.59 10.36
C LEU A 41 -9.37 -20.11 11.46
N GLN A 42 -8.96 -18.85 11.39
CA GLN A 42 -8.07 -18.25 12.39
C GLN A 42 -8.88 -17.53 13.48
N PRO A 43 -8.70 -17.88 14.76
CA PRO A 43 -9.42 -17.22 15.84
C PRO A 43 -9.11 -15.72 15.92
N LEU A 44 -10.06 -14.97 16.48
CA LEU A 44 -9.85 -13.58 16.83
C LEU A 44 -9.22 -13.50 18.21
N VAL A 45 -8.32 -12.54 18.44
CA VAL A 45 -7.81 -12.27 19.79
C VAL A 45 -8.69 -11.19 20.39
N VAL A 46 -9.26 -11.48 21.56
CA VAL A 46 -10.25 -10.61 22.20
C VAL A 46 -9.91 -10.40 23.67
N GLN A 47 -10.37 -9.31 24.23
CA GLN A 47 -10.24 -9.00 25.66
C GLN A 47 -11.63 -8.69 26.22
N LYS A 48 -11.90 -9.20 27.42
CA LYS A 48 -13.14 -8.87 28.13
C LYS A 48 -13.14 -7.38 28.51
N HIS A 49 -14.23 -6.69 28.22
CA HIS A 49 -14.38 -5.27 28.55
C HIS A 49 -15.43 -5.10 29.65
N ASP A 50 -16.63 -4.62 29.31
CA ASP A 50 -17.72 -4.38 30.26
C ASP A 50 -18.87 -5.37 30.04
N GLY A 51 -19.40 -5.90 31.15
CA GLY A 51 -20.50 -6.85 31.14
C GLY A 51 -20.17 -8.09 30.29
N ASP A 52 -20.95 -8.26 29.22
CA ASP A 52 -20.88 -9.40 28.29
C ASP A 52 -20.26 -9.01 26.93
N THR A 53 -19.54 -7.88 26.88
CA THR A 53 -18.88 -7.39 25.66
C THR A 53 -17.38 -7.69 25.65
N TRP A 54 -16.87 -7.85 24.43
CA TRP A 54 -15.48 -8.20 24.16
C TRP A 54 -14.89 -7.24 23.15
N LEU A 55 -13.71 -6.68 23.46
CA LEU A 55 -12.94 -5.88 22.51
C LEU A 55 -12.06 -6.78 21.66
N VAL A 56 -12.11 -6.62 20.34
CA VAL A 56 -11.22 -7.31 19.41
C VAL A 56 -9.87 -6.61 19.43
N LEU A 57 -8.82 -7.35 19.80
CA LEU A 57 -7.44 -6.87 19.77
C LEU A 57 -6.79 -7.15 18.43
N ASP A 58 -7.02 -8.35 17.88
CA ASP A 58 -6.59 -8.76 16.53
C ASP A 58 -7.70 -9.48 15.75
N GLY A 59 -7.67 -9.34 14.43
CA GLY A 59 -8.65 -9.94 13.52
C GLY A 59 -9.80 -9.01 13.13
N HIS A 60 -9.59 -7.69 13.15
CA HIS A 60 -10.60 -6.70 12.76
C HIS A 60 -11.16 -6.93 11.35
N ARG A 61 -10.31 -7.30 10.38
CA ARG A 61 -10.74 -7.66 9.01
C ARG A 61 -11.64 -8.90 8.99
N ARG A 62 -11.29 -9.92 9.79
CA ARG A 62 -12.09 -11.16 9.96
C ARG A 62 -13.44 -10.85 10.61
N LEU A 63 -13.47 -9.96 11.60
CA LEU A 63 -14.71 -9.48 12.22
C LEU A 63 -15.59 -8.75 11.19
N ALA A 64 -15.02 -7.83 10.41
CA ALA A 64 -15.75 -7.06 9.41
C ALA A 64 -16.37 -7.97 8.32
N ALA A 65 -15.59 -8.91 7.79
CA ALA A 65 -16.05 -9.90 6.82
C ALA A 65 -17.10 -10.86 7.40
N ALA A 66 -16.90 -11.36 8.63
CA ALA A 66 -17.88 -12.23 9.29
C ALA A 66 -19.21 -11.52 9.55
N LYS A 67 -19.18 -10.22 9.88
CA LYS A 67 -20.36 -9.38 10.02
C LYS A 67 -21.10 -9.19 8.70
N SER A 68 -20.38 -8.99 7.59
CA SER A 68 -21.03 -8.79 6.29
C SER A 68 -21.75 -10.03 5.76
N VAL A 69 -21.34 -11.23 6.19
CA VAL A 69 -21.97 -12.50 5.78
C VAL A 69 -22.90 -13.11 6.83
N GLY A 70 -23.12 -12.43 7.97
CA GLY A 70 -24.09 -12.86 8.99
C GLY A 70 -23.67 -14.07 9.82
N VAL A 71 -22.37 -14.30 10.05
CA VAL A 71 -21.91 -15.37 10.95
C VAL A 71 -22.33 -15.08 12.39
N ARG A 72 -22.94 -16.07 13.06
CA ARG A 72 -23.49 -15.90 14.42
C ARG A 72 -22.42 -15.82 15.52
N ALA A 73 -21.38 -16.65 15.44
CA ALA A 73 -20.33 -16.72 16.45
C ALA A 73 -18.96 -16.99 15.81
N LEU A 74 -17.91 -16.47 16.45
CA LEU A 74 -16.53 -16.59 15.99
C LEU A 74 -15.66 -17.28 17.04
N PRO A 75 -14.70 -18.12 16.63
CA PRO A 75 -13.72 -18.67 17.55
C PRO A 75 -12.81 -17.53 18.04
N CYS A 76 -12.67 -17.42 19.36
CA CYS A 76 -11.91 -16.34 19.98
C CYS A 76 -10.90 -16.86 21.01
N LEU A 77 -9.73 -16.23 21.03
CA LEU A 77 -8.73 -16.34 22.08
C LEU A 77 -8.96 -15.20 23.07
N ALA A 78 -9.52 -15.52 24.24
CA ALA A 78 -9.77 -14.56 25.30
C ALA A 78 -8.47 -14.27 26.07
N GLN A 79 -7.97 -13.03 25.98
CA GLN A 79 -6.92 -12.50 26.85
C GLN A 79 -7.52 -11.94 28.14
N ARG A 80 -6.76 -12.09 29.23
CA ARG A 80 -7.18 -11.60 30.56
C ARG A 80 -7.05 -10.06 30.62
N PRO A 81 -7.98 -9.36 31.28
CA PRO A 81 -7.82 -7.94 31.60
C PRO A 81 -6.57 -7.72 32.47
N GLY A 82 -5.84 -6.63 32.22
CA GLY A 82 -4.64 -6.27 33.00
C GLY A 82 -3.34 -6.92 32.54
N ASP A 83 -3.39 -7.82 31.55
CA ASP A 83 -2.19 -8.38 30.92
C ASP A 83 -1.63 -7.41 29.86
N ASN A 84 -0.94 -6.37 30.35
CA ASN A 84 -0.33 -5.35 29.49
C ASN A 84 0.66 -5.96 28.50
N ASP A 85 1.36 -7.03 28.88
CA ASP A 85 2.32 -7.73 28.03
C ASP A 85 1.62 -8.50 26.91
N ALA A 86 0.50 -9.17 27.20
CA ALA A 86 -0.32 -9.83 26.19
C ALA A 86 -0.94 -8.83 25.21
N GLN A 87 -1.46 -7.70 25.72
CA GLN A 87 -1.98 -6.62 24.87
C GLN A 87 -0.89 -6.06 23.96
N LEU A 88 0.29 -5.78 24.51
CA LEU A 88 1.43 -5.27 23.76
C LEU A 88 1.91 -6.28 22.71
N SER A 89 1.94 -7.56 23.06
CA SER A 89 2.29 -8.65 22.15
C SER A 89 1.30 -8.75 20.99
N THR A 90 0.00 -8.58 21.25
CA THR A 90 -1.02 -8.56 20.20
C THR A 90 -0.90 -7.33 19.30
N MET A 91 -0.61 -6.15 19.86
CA MET A 91 -0.37 -4.94 19.06
C MET A 91 0.85 -5.09 18.14
N LEU A 92 1.93 -5.70 18.65
CA LEU A 92 3.13 -6.00 17.86
C LEU A 92 2.83 -7.00 16.75
N ALA A 93 2.18 -8.12 17.08
CA ALA A 93 1.79 -9.13 16.10
C ALA A 93 0.93 -8.54 14.98
N ALA A 94 -0.05 -7.71 15.34
CA ALA A 94 -0.89 -7.03 14.35
C ALA A 94 -0.04 -6.14 13.43
N SER A 95 0.97 -5.43 13.96
CA SER A 95 1.78 -4.46 13.19
C SER A 95 2.75 -5.09 12.18
N MET A 96 3.03 -6.39 12.31
CA MET A 96 3.94 -7.13 11.43
C MET A 96 3.25 -7.73 10.20
N HIS A 97 1.96 -7.48 10.00
CA HIS A 97 1.24 -8.06 8.87
C HIS A 97 1.67 -7.42 7.54
N GLU A 98 2.08 -8.25 6.57
CA GLU A 98 2.69 -7.82 5.29
C GLU A 98 1.78 -6.94 4.42
N ARG A 99 0.46 -7.07 4.58
CA ARG A 99 -0.55 -6.30 3.83
C ARG A 99 -0.94 -4.94 4.45
N LEU A 100 -0.19 -4.40 5.42
CA LEU A 100 -0.52 -3.11 6.02
C LEU A 100 -0.04 -1.94 5.16
N GLU A 101 -0.96 -1.02 4.85
CA GLU A 101 -0.62 0.22 4.15
C GLU A 101 0.20 1.16 5.05
N PRO A 102 1.06 2.04 4.48
CA PRO A 102 1.99 2.88 5.24
C PRO A 102 1.33 3.73 6.34
N MET A 103 0.12 4.25 6.09
CA MET A 103 -0.61 5.05 7.07
C MET A 103 -1.15 4.21 8.22
N ASP A 104 -1.56 2.97 7.96
CA ASP A 104 -2.01 2.07 9.02
C ASP A 104 -0.84 1.64 9.90
N GLN A 105 0.30 1.30 9.29
CA GLN A 105 1.55 1.05 10.03
C GLN A 105 1.92 2.25 10.92
N ALA A 106 1.83 3.47 10.40
CA ALA A 106 2.11 4.68 11.17
C ALA A 106 1.21 4.81 12.40
N ARG A 107 -0.10 4.59 12.24
CA ARG A 107 -1.06 4.66 13.34
C ARG A 107 -0.83 3.55 14.38
N MET A 108 -0.45 2.34 13.94
CA MET A 108 -0.12 1.23 14.84
C MET A 108 1.16 1.48 15.62
N PHE A 109 2.20 2.01 14.97
CA PHE A 109 3.42 2.44 15.65
C PHE A 109 3.14 3.56 16.64
N LYS A 110 2.23 4.49 16.34
CA LYS A 110 1.79 5.52 17.30
C LYS A 110 1.16 4.91 18.55
N ALA A 111 0.32 3.89 18.38
CA ALA A 111 -0.28 3.18 19.51
C ALA A 111 0.80 2.45 20.33
N LEU A 112 1.75 1.77 19.68
CA LEU A 112 2.89 1.12 20.35
C LEU A 112 3.79 2.14 21.08
N ARG A 113 3.90 3.37 20.57
CA ARG A 113 4.73 4.43 21.16
C ARG A 113 4.27 4.86 22.55
N GLN A 114 3.04 4.54 22.93
CA GLN A 114 2.52 4.76 24.30
C GLN A 114 3.19 3.82 25.33
N HIS A 115 3.75 2.70 24.88
CA HIS A 115 4.31 1.66 25.74
C HIS A 115 5.81 1.42 25.48
N LEU A 116 6.29 1.69 24.27
CA LEU A 116 7.64 1.40 23.83
C LEU A 116 8.29 2.62 23.19
N ASP A 117 9.62 2.68 23.24
CA ASP A 117 10.41 3.62 22.43
C ASP A 117 10.59 3.12 20.99
N VAL A 118 11.02 4.03 20.10
CA VAL A 118 11.17 3.72 18.67
C VAL A 118 12.16 2.57 18.46
N ARG A 119 13.24 2.52 19.26
CA ARG A 119 14.24 1.47 19.17
C ARG A 119 13.68 0.12 19.58
N SER A 120 12.90 0.04 20.65
CA SER A 120 12.25 -1.21 21.06
C SER A 120 11.18 -1.66 20.06
N ILE A 121 10.42 -0.73 19.46
CA ILE A 121 9.46 -1.06 18.40
C ILE A 121 10.20 -1.67 17.21
N ALA A 122 11.27 -1.03 16.73
CA ALA A 122 12.10 -1.54 15.63
C ALA A 122 12.65 -2.93 15.94
N ALA A 123 13.26 -3.12 17.11
CA ALA A 123 13.83 -4.40 17.53
C ALA A 123 12.78 -5.53 17.60
N ARG A 124 11.56 -5.23 18.07
CA ARG A 124 10.50 -6.24 18.25
C ARG A 124 9.67 -6.51 16.99
N THR A 125 9.66 -5.58 16.03
CA THR A 125 8.91 -5.73 14.76
C THR A 125 9.79 -6.16 13.59
N GLY A 126 11.13 -6.10 13.73
CA GLY A 126 12.08 -6.42 12.66
C GLY A 126 12.29 -5.30 11.64
N TYR A 127 11.57 -4.17 11.75
CA TYR A 127 11.80 -2.99 10.93
C TYR A 127 13.01 -2.17 11.41
N SER A 128 13.65 -1.44 10.50
CA SER A 128 14.70 -0.50 10.88
C SER A 128 14.14 0.68 11.68
N VAL A 129 14.98 1.26 12.56
CA VAL A 129 14.63 2.44 13.36
C VAL A 129 14.23 3.62 12.45
N GLU A 130 14.88 3.74 11.30
CA GLU A 130 14.58 4.72 10.26
C GLU A 130 13.17 4.53 9.69
N THR A 131 12.79 3.28 9.41
CA THR A 131 11.46 2.94 8.87
C THR A 131 10.37 3.27 9.87
N VAL A 132 10.52 2.84 11.13
CA VAL A 132 9.56 3.14 12.20
C VAL A 132 9.43 4.66 12.38
N SER A 133 10.55 5.38 12.38
CA SER A 133 10.57 6.85 12.50
C SER A 133 9.91 7.55 11.31
N ALA A 134 10.18 7.09 10.08
CA ALA A 134 9.59 7.65 8.86
C ALA A 134 8.07 7.48 8.86
N ARG A 135 7.58 6.29 9.23
CA ARG A 135 6.15 6.00 9.37
C ARG A 135 5.49 6.92 10.40
N LEU A 136 6.08 7.04 11.59
CA LEU A 136 5.55 7.93 12.65
C LEU A 136 5.44 9.39 12.20
N ARG A 137 6.40 9.89 11.41
CA ARG A 137 6.37 11.27 10.87
C ARG A 137 5.21 11.53 9.91
N LEU A 138 4.68 10.51 9.23
CA LEU A 138 3.53 10.69 8.33
C LEU A 138 2.30 11.23 9.08
N LEU A 139 2.19 10.95 10.38
CA LEU A 139 1.08 11.42 11.21
C LEU A 139 1.17 12.89 11.61
N VAL A 140 2.31 13.54 11.37
CA VAL A 140 2.52 14.97 11.58
C VAL A 140 1.97 15.80 10.42
N LEU A 141 1.80 15.18 9.24
CA LEU A 141 1.27 15.84 8.06
C LEU A 141 -0.18 16.31 8.25
N PRO A 142 -0.59 17.39 7.55
CA PRO A 142 -2.00 17.77 7.45
C PRO A 142 -2.88 16.63 6.92
N ALA A 143 -4.17 16.65 7.25
CA ALA A 143 -5.11 15.60 6.89
C ALA A 143 -5.18 15.36 5.37
N GLU A 144 -5.08 16.43 4.57
CA GLU A 144 -5.08 16.38 3.11
C GLU A 144 -3.87 15.58 2.59
N ALA A 145 -2.67 15.87 3.12
CA ALA A 145 -1.46 15.17 2.74
C ALA A 145 -1.46 13.71 3.20
N GLN A 146 -2.06 13.40 4.37
CA GLN A 146 -2.26 12.01 4.80
C GLN A 146 -3.18 11.24 3.84
N GLN A 147 -4.27 11.86 3.37
CA GLN A 147 -5.16 11.24 2.39
C GLN A 147 -4.48 11.00 1.05
N MET A 148 -3.60 11.90 0.60
CA MET A 148 -2.81 11.69 -0.62
C MET A 148 -1.88 10.47 -0.50
N VAL A 149 -1.33 10.21 0.69
CA VAL A 149 -0.55 8.98 0.95
C VAL A 149 -1.45 7.74 0.92
N GLU A 150 -2.65 7.80 1.51
CA GLU A 150 -3.61 6.68 1.47
C GLU A 150 -4.04 6.35 0.04
N ARG A 151 -4.22 7.36 -0.82
CA ARG A 151 -4.56 7.22 -2.25
C ARG A 151 -3.37 6.84 -3.12
N LYS A 152 -2.16 6.71 -2.55
CA LYS A 152 -0.89 6.44 -3.25
C LYS A 152 -0.48 7.53 -4.24
N GLU A 153 -1.05 8.73 -4.11
CA GLU A 153 -0.69 9.92 -4.90
C GLU A 153 0.62 10.56 -4.41
N LEU A 154 0.95 10.37 -3.13
CA LEU A 154 2.19 10.83 -2.52
C LEU A 154 3.01 9.64 -2.02
N THR A 155 4.26 9.53 -2.48
CA THR A 155 5.14 8.46 -2.02
C THR A 155 5.50 8.67 -0.55
N VAL A 156 5.75 7.58 0.18
CA VAL A 156 6.23 7.62 1.57
C VAL A 156 7.45 8.53 1.73
N ARG A 157 8.38 8.47 0.78
CA ARG A 157 9.63 9.23 0.83
C ARG A 157 9.35 10.73 0.76
N ASP A 158 8.52 11.14 -0.19
CA ASP A 158 8.16 12.54 -0.39
C ASP A 158 7.31 13.06 0.77
N ALA A 159 6.36 12.25 1.24
CA ALA A 159 5.57 12.54 2.43
C ALA A 159 6.44 12.73 3.69
N THR A 160 7.48 11.90 3.85
CA THR A 160 8.42 12.02 4.98
C THR A 160 9.28 13.28 4.85
N ALA A 161 9.69 13.65 3.64
CA ALA A 161 10.41 14.89 3.39
C ALA A 161 9.55 16.12 3.71
N LEU A 162 8.28 16.10 3.28
CA LEU A 162 7.30 17.13 3.59
C LEU A 162 7.06 17.24 5.09
N ALA A 163 6.93 16.12 5.80
CA ALA A 163 6.73 16.10 7.25
C ALA A 163 7.88 16.78 8.00
N ARG A 164 9.13 16.54 7.57
CA ARG A 164 10.31 17.21 8.14
C ARG A 164 10.31 18.72 7.94
N GLU A 165 9.73 19.19 6.84
CA GLU A 165 9.61 20.62 6.59
C GLU A 165 8.53 21.23 7.49
N VAL A 166 7.36 20.58 7.58
CA VAL A 166 6.26 20.98 8.48
C VAL A 166 6.73 21.09 9.94
N GLU A 167 7.54 20.12 10.41
CA GLU A 167 8.11 20.11 11.76
C GLU A 167 9.04 21.31 12.03
N LYS A 168 9.79 21.76 11.01
CA LYS A 168 10.69 22.92 11.13
C LYS A 168 9.94 24.26 11.08
N SER A 169 8.88 24.33 10.28
CA SER A 169 8.16 25.58 10.02
C SER A 169 7.17 25.97 11.14
N GLY A 170 6.86 25.07 12.08
CA GLY A 170 6.10 25.39 13.29
C GLY A 170 4.71 25.98 13.00
N THR A 171 3.77 25.14 12.56
CA THR A 171 2.34 25.46 12.34
C THR A 171 2.05 26.52 11.27
N GLY A 172 1.36 26.11 10.21
CA GLY A 172 0.79 26.99 9.19
C GLY A 172 1.10 26.45 7.81
N SER A 173 0.06 25.97 7.11
CA SER A 173 0.06 25.38 5.77
C SER A 173 1.46 25.17 5.19
N ALA A 174 2.01 23.96 5.32
CA ALA A 174 3.03 23.57 4.36
C ALA A 174 2.33 23.61 3.01
N SER A 175 2.55 24.71 2.27
CA SER A 175 2.18 24.79 0.87
C SER A 175 2.74 23.52 0.27
N LEU A 176 1.85 22.70 -0.28
CA LEU A 176 2.20 21.54 -1.09
C LEU A 176 2.93 22.09 -2.31
N THR A 177 4.17 22.53 -2.10
CA THR A 177 5.16 22.60 -3.16
C THR A 177 5.51 21.14 -3.35
N ALA A 178 4.64 20.43 -4.06
CA ALA A 178 4.94 19.15 -4.67
C ALA A 178 6.38 19.27 -5.19
N PRO A 179 7.27 18.29 -4.91
CA PRO A 179 8.64 18.40 -5.33
C PRO A 179 8.65 18.66 -6.84
N THR A 180 8.93 19.90 -7.24
CA THR A 180 8.96 20.35 -8.64
C THR A 180 10.16 19.77 -9.39
N ARG A 181 10.86 18.82 -8.78
CA ARG A 181 11.95 18.07 -9.37
C ARG A 181 11.51 16.64 -9.57
N SER A 182 10.64 16.42 -10.55
CA SER A 182 10.63 15.15 -11.28
C SER A 182 12.08 14.87 -11.71
N ALA A 183 12.67 13.77 -11.26
CA ALA A 183 14.06 13.41 -11.56
C ALA A 183 14.35 13.37 -13.08
N TRP A 184 13.31 13.17 -13.88
CA TRP A 184 13.35 13.05 -15.32
C TRP A 184 13.35 14.39 -16.08
N PHE A 185 12.49 15.36 -15.71
CA PHE A 185 12.31 16.62 -16.44
C PHE A 185 13.27 17.74 -16.03
N THR A 186 14.57 17.42 -15.98
CA THR A 186 15.63 18.41 -15.68
C THR A 186 16.26 18.96 -16.95
N LYS A 187 17.19 19.92 -16.83
CA LYS A 187 18.01 20.42 -17.94
C LYS A 187 18.79 19.33 -18.70
N ARG A 188 18.94 18.12 -18.12
CA ARG A 188 19.63 16.99 -18.75
C ARG A 188 18.75 16.15 -19.67
N HIS A 189 17.44 16.39 -19.71
CA HIS A 189 16.54 15.65 -20.57
C HIS A 189 16.74 16.04 -22.04
N ARG A 190 16.69 15.08 -22.97
CA ARG A 190 16.94 15.31 -24.40
C ARG A 190 16.04 16.40 -25.04
N LEU A 191 14.81 16.54 -24.50
CA LEU A 191 13.83 17.54 -24.96
C LEU A 191 13.92 18.89 -24.22
N ALA A 192 14.82 19.03 -23.24
CA ALA A 192 14.83 20.19 -22.34
C ALA A 192 15.06 21.52 -23.07
N GLU A 193 15.94 21.55 -24.07
CA GLU A 193 16.19 22.75 -24.86
C GLU A 193 14.98 23.13 -25.73
N ARG A 194 14.37 22.14 -26.39
CA ARG A 194 13.21 22.35 -27.27
C ARG A 194 12.00 22.86 -26.49
N VAL A 195 11.73 22.26 -25.33
CA VAL A 195 10.60 22.66 -24.49
C VAL A 195 10.86 24.00 -23.79
N ALA A 196 12.10 24.30 -23.40
CA ALA A 196 12.45 25.59 -22.80
C ALA A 196 12.28 26.74 -23.80
N ALA A 197 12.64 26.53 -25.07
CA ALA A 197 12.48 27.53 -26.12
C ALA A 197 11.00 27.84 -26.45
N ARG A 198 10.10 26.87 -26.25
CA ARG A 198 8.66 27.01 -26.56
C ARG A 198 7.81 27.42 -25.35
N CYS A 199 8.36 27.41 -24.14
CA CYS A 199 7.62 27.71 -22.92
C CYS A 199 7.75 29.20 -22.53
N ASP A 200 6.89 30.04 -23.07
CA ASP A 200 6.79 31.49 -22.78
C ASP A 200 5.83 31.83 -21.61
N HIS A 201 5.10 30.84 -21.10
CA HIS A 201 4.15 31.02 -20.00
C HIS A 201 4.83 31.40 -18.68
N THR A 202 4.56 32.60 -18.18
CA THR A 202 5.06 33.11 -16.88
C THR A 202 4.15 32.74 -15.71
N ALA A 203 2.85 32.52 -15.96
CA ALA A 203 1.86 32.18 -14.93
C ALA A 203 1.82 30.69 -14.55
N ARG A 204 2.53 29.81 -15.28
CA ARG A 204 2.48 28.35 -15.07
C ARG A 204 3.68 27.87 -14.24
N VAL A 205 3.43 26.94 -13.32
CA VAL A 205 4.49 26.31 -12.52
C VAL A 205 5.44 25.53 -13.43
N ARG A 206 6.74 25.81 -13.30
CA ARG A 206 7.79 25.13 -14.08
C ARG A 206 8.21 23.82 -13.40
N VAL A 207 8.27 22.77 -14.20
CA VAL A 207 8.78 21.46 -13.81
C VAL A 207 10.28 21.40 -14.09
N GLY A 208 11.06 21.03 -13.08
CA GLY A 208 12.53 20.92 -13.12
C GLY A 208 13.28 22.22 -13.47
N GLY A 209 12.61 23.36 -13.38
CA GLY A 209 13.15 24.68 -13.74
C GLY A 209 13.33 24.91 -15.24
N VAL A 210 12.74 24.06 -16.10
CA VAL A 210 12.89 24.12 -17.56
C VAL A 210 11.65 24.74 -18.22
N ALA A 211 10.49 24.08 -18.12
CA ALA A 211 9.24 24.48 -18.75
C ALA A 211 8.03 24.04 -17.91
N CYS A 212 6.83 24.54 -18.23
CA CYS A 212 5.59 24.10 -17.56
C CYS A 212 5.18 22.67 -17.98
N GLY A 213 4.37 22.00 -17.16
CA GLY A 213 3.94 20.60 -17.39
C GLY A 213 3.27 20.37 -18.75
N GLN A 214 2.40 21.28 -19.18
CA GLN A 214 1.71 21.15 -20.47
C GLN A 214 2.67 21.21 -21.66
N CYS A 215 3.67 22.10 -21.63
CA CYS A 215 4.67 22.18 -22.69
C CYS A 215 5.52 20.91 -22.75
N TRP A 216 5.83 20.29 -21.60
CA TRP A 216 6.50 18.99 -21.56
C TRP A 216 5.67 17.90 -22.23
N GLU A 217 4.39 17.79 -21.92
CA GLU A 217 3.50 16.81 -22.56
C GLU A 217 3.38 17.03 -24.07
N ASP A 218 3.21 18.28 -24.50
CA ASP A 218 3.04 18.62 -25.91
C ASP A 218 4.31 18.29 -26.71
N GLU A 219 5.50 18.57 -26.16
CA GLU A 219 6.77 18.24 -26.80
C GLU A 219 7.05 16.73 -26.83
N ILE A 220 6.65 15.99 -25.80
CA ILE A 220 6.74 14.52 -25.78
C ILE A 220 5.81 13.92 -26.83
N ARG A 221 4.55 14.37 -26.91
CA ARG A 221 3.62 13.93 -27.96
C ARG A 221 4.08 14.33 -29.36
N ALA A 222 4.78 15.44 -29.51
CA ALA A 222 5.34 15.87 -30.79
C ALA A 222 6.55 15.02 -31.18
N ASP A 223 7.39 14.61 -30.22
CA ASP A 223 8.52 13.70 -30.43
C ASP A 223 8.06 12.26 -30.71
N GLU A 224 6.92 11.85 -30.14
CA GLU A 224 6.26 10.56 -30.42
C GLU A 224 5.56 10.52 -31.78
N ARG A 225 5.22 11.68 -32.36
CA ARG A 225 4.64 11.71 -33.71
C ARG A 225 5.75 11.49 -34.75
N PRO A 226 5.61 10.50 -35.65
CA PRO A 226 6.52 10.39 -36.79
C PRO A 226 6.46 11.70 -37.59
N GLY A 227 7.62 12.33 -37.79
CA GLY A 227 7.74 13.58 -38.53
C GLY A 227 7.36 13.42 -40.01
N PRO A 228 7.20 14.54 -40.75
CA PRO A 228 6.92 14.49 -42.19
C PRO A 228 8.02 13.81 -43.01
N ASP A 229 9.23 13.66 -42.45
CA ASP A 229 10.38 12.99 -43.09
C ASP A 229 10.47 11.48 -42.83
N THR A 230 9.55 10.90 -42.06
CA THR A 230 9.43 9.43 -42.00
C THR A 230 8.54 8.95 -43.13
N THR A 231 9.05 9.01 -44.36
CA THR A 231 8.53 8.21 -45.48
C THR A 231 8.50 6.74 -45.05
N VAL A 232 7.28 6.24 -44.87
CA VAL A 232 6.97 4.81 -44.89
C VAL A 232 7.20 4.32 -46.32
N ALA A 233 8.47 4.16 -46.71
CA ALA A 233 8.87 3.65 -48.02
C ALA A 233 10.27 3.02 -47.92
N ALA A 234 10.35 1.83 -47.32
CA ALA A 234 11.30 0.76 -47.66
C ALA A 234 11.27 -0.36 -46.60
N LEU A 235 10.15 -1.09 -46.50
CA LEU A 235 10.16 -2.47 -45.99
C LEU A 235 9.13 -3.30 -46.78
N THR A 236 9.28 -3.29 -48.11
CA THR A 236 8.73 -4.30 -49.01
C THR A 236 9.88 -4.84 -49.87
N SER A 237 10.70 -5.71 -49.27
CA SER A 237 11.47 -6.71 -50.03
C SER A 237 11.93 -7.84 -49.11
N ALA A 238 11.17 -8.94 -49.18
CA ALA A 238 11.57 -10.34 -49.08
C ALA A 238 12.76 -10.72 -48.15
N GLY A 239 12.41 -11.26 -46.98
CA GLY A 239 13.17 -12.25 -46.20
C GLY A 239 12.16 -12.99 -45.32
N PRO A 240 12.27 -14.32 -45.09
CA PRO A 240 11.16 -15.08 -44.54
C PRO A 240 10.89 -14.66 -43.11
N VAL A 241 9.67 -14.17 -42.87
CA VAL A 241 9.11 -13.95 -41.55
C VAL A 241 8.99 -15.33 -40.91
N VAL A 242 9.84 -15.63 -39.95
CA VAL A 242 9.60 -16.75 -39.02
C VAL A 242 8.36 -16.35 -38.22
N ALA A 243 7.24 -16.96 -38.56
CA ALA A 243 6.02 -16.88 -37.77
C ALA A 243 6.35 -17.41 -36.37
N ILE A 244 6.33 -16.54 -35.36
CA ILE A 244 6.23 -16.99 -33.98
C ILE A 244 4.76 -17.38 -33.81
N ASP A 245 4.45 -18.61 -34.20
CA ASP A 245 3.23 -19.28 -33.78
C ASP A 245 3.31 -19.44 -32.27
N ASN A 246 2.64 -18.56 -31.56
CA ASN A 246 2.44 -18.67 -30.12
C ASN A 246 1.34 -19.72 -29.87
N HIS A 247 1.63 -20.97 -30.25
CA HIS A 247 0.79 -22.12 -29.92
C HIS A 247 1.21 -22.63 -28.53
N ILE A 248 0.41 -22.29 -27.54
CA ILE A 248 0.42 -22.94 -26.23
C ILE A 248 -0.06 -24.38 -26.47
N CYS A 249 0.81 -25.36 -26.24
CA CYS A 249 0.45 -26.76 -26.25
C CYS A 249 -0.13 -27.11 -24.87
N ASP A 250 -1.44 -27.40 -24.81
CA ASP A 250 -2.18 -27.73 -23.58
C ASP A 250 -1.73 -29.05 -22.90
N ALA A 251 -0.75 -29.77 -23.46
CA ALA A 251 -0.24 -31.03 -22.89
C ALA A 251 0.99 -30.85 -22.00
N CYS A 252 1.64 -29.68 -22.00
CA CYS A 252 2.88 -29.45 -21.26
C CYS A 252 2.83 -28.07 -20.59
N ASP A 253 2.44 -28.01 -19.31
CA ASP A 253 2.41 -26.80 -18.48
C ASP A 253 3.78 -26.11 -18.37
N GLY A 254 4.21 -25.42 -19.43
CA GLY A 254 5.25 -24.41 -19.42
C GLY A 254 6.68 -24.87 -19.17
N PHE A 255 7.11 -26.07 -19.59
CA PHE A 255 8.51 -26.48 -19.46
C PHE A 255 9.23 -26.70 -20.81
N ASP A 256 10.45 -26.14 -20.85
CA ASP A 256 11.47 -26.10 -21.90
C ASP A 256 11.17 -26.83 -23.25
N PRO A 257 11.11 -26.09 -24.39
CA PRO A 257 10.85 -26.66 -25.71
C PRO A 257 11.92 -27.66 -26.21
N ALA A 258 13.10 -27.74 -25.59
CA ALA A 258 14.12 -28.72 -25.94
C ALA A 258 13.81 -30.15 -25.46
N SER A 259 12.82 -30.32 -24.58
CA SER A 259 12.49 -31.60 -23.93
C SER A 259 11.30 -32.34 -24.53
N CYS A 260 10.71 -31.87 -25.63
CA CYS A 260 9.47 -32.42 -26.17
C CYS A 260 9.72 -33.69 -27.03
N PRO A 261 9.17 -34.86 -26.65
CA PRO A 261 9.47 -36.15 -27.30
C PRO A 261 8.86 -36.33 -28.70
N GLU A 262 7.99 -35.42 -29.17
CA GLU A 262 7.33 -35.54 -30.48
C GLU A 262 8.09 -34.91 -31.66
N ARG A 263 9.29 -34.36 -31.44
CA ARG A 263 10.17 -33.88 -32.55
C ARG A 263 11.18 -34.91 -33.05
N ALA A 264 11.16 -36.13 -32.52
CA ALA A 264 12.01 -37.22 -33.00
C ALA A 264 11.26 -38.07 -34.04
N SER A 265 11.08 -37.54 -35.25
CA SER A 265 10.76 -38.29 -36.49
C SER A 265 11.08 -37.43 -37.71
#